data_AF-A0A7Y7NCU6-F1
#
_entry.id   AF-A0A7Y7NCU6-F1
#
_cell.length_a   1.000
_cell.length_b   1.000
_cell.length_c   1.000
_cell.angle_alpha   90.00
_cell.angle_beta   90.00
_cell.angle_gamma   90.00
#
_symmetry.space_group_name_H-M   'P 1'
#
loop_
_entity.id
_entity.type
_entity.pdbx_description
1 polymer ?
#
loop_
_entity_poly.entity_id
_entity_poly.type
_entity_poly.pdbx_seq_one_letter_code
_entity_poly.pdbx_strand_id
1 'polypeptide(L)'
;MDRRSSCPTGRQTHDFLFQGMLTCSYCGCAVVAEIKKGKYVYYHCTGNRGKCPGKYAREELIDQQFAQSLGQIRIDDDVMKWIVTVMKQSTAEGRKQKEGQLKVLTKTKQLQEDRLEKMYLDKLDGTISEDEYKRLSNKFREELTDIKFRMEECRQEKGESIDSAARLLELAQKASSLYLGQVPGEKRELLNYVYSNSTFGSGELKANFRKPFDMLAESNCEYQRKKATSLAKNDLFDIWRPRDDSNVRPLP
;
A
#
# COMPACT_ATOMS: atom_id res chain seq x y z
N MET A 1 29.96 19.43 -53.14
CA MET A 1 28.57 19.12 -52.73
C MET A 1 28.44 17.61 -52.73
N ASP A 2 28.70 16.95 -51.60
CA ASP A 2 28.48 15.50 -51.48
C ASP A 2 27.44 15.25 -50.38
N ARG A 3 26.26 14.81 -50.82
CA ARG A 3 25.10 14.51 -49.99
C ARG A 3 25.39 13.22 -49.21
N ARG A 4 25.66 13.35 -47.91
CA ARG A 4 25.57 12.22 -46.98
C ARG A 4 24.10 11.87 -46.80
N SER A 5 23.69 10.75 -47.39
CA SER A 5 22.39 10.14 -47.15
C SER A 5 22.23 9.84 -45.66
N SER A 6 21.36 10.58 -44.98
CA SER A 6 20.91 10.25 -43.63
C SER A 6 19.98 9.04 -43.71
N CYS A 7 20.45 7.87 -43.28
CA CYS A 7 19.56 6.73 -43.03
C CYS A 7 18.62 7.11 -41.88
N PRO A 8 17.29 6.99 -42.03
CA PRO A 8 16.36 7.22 -40.95
C PRO A 8 16.50 6.06 -39.95
N THR A 9 17.21 6.27 -38.85
CA THR A 9 17.24 5.36 -37.70
C THR A 9 15.95 5.51 -36.89
N GLY A 10 14.81 5.20 -37.54
CA GLY A 10 13.57 4.97 -36.83
C GLY A 10 13.69 3.68 -36.04
N ARG A 11 14.11 3.76 -34.77
CA ARG A 11 14.07 2.62 -33.84
C ARG A 11 12.61 2.24 -33.68
N GLN A 12 12.17 1.16 -34.32
CA GLN A 12 10.81 0.65 -34.10
C GLN A 12 10.70 0.24 -32.63
N THR A 13 9.97 1.04 -31.86
CA THR A 13 9.62 0.75 -30.47
C THR A 13 8.47 -0.23 -30.51
N HIS A 14 8.80 -1.51 -30.40
CA HIS A 14 7.80 -2.53 -30.10
C HIS A 14 7.55 -2.52 -28.60
N ASP A 15 6.30 -2.34 -28.19
CA ASP A 15 5.89 -2.42 -26.79
C ASP A 15 5.67 -3.89 -26.43
N PHE A 16 6.72 -4.54 -25.95
CA PHE A 16 6.63 -5.93 -25.49
C PHE A 16 6.08 -6.00 -24.06
N LEU A 17 5.27 -7.03 -23.79
CA LEU A 17 4.52 -7.17 -22.55
C LEU A 17 5.41 -7.02 -21.29
N PHE A 18 6.55 -7.72 -21.26
CA PHE A 18 7.45 -7.76 -20.09
C PHE A 18 8.70 -6.89 -20.20
N GLN A 19 8.75 -5.97 -21.18
CA GLN A 19 9.91 -5.10 -21.40
C GLN A 19 10.27 -4.30 -20.15
N GLY A 20 11.53 -4.38 -19.71
CA GLY A 20 12.03 -3.61 -18.55
C GLY A 20 11.57 -4.11 -17.18
N MET A 21 10.80 -5.21 -17.11
CA MET A 21 10.31 -5.77 -15.85
C MET A 21 11.16 -6.94 -15.34
N LEU A 22 11.87 -7.63 -16.25
CA LEU A 22 12.57 -8.88 -15.96
C LEU A 22 14.10 -8.71 -15.99
N THR A 23 14.76 -9.33 -15.02
CA THR A 23 16.22 -9.47 -14.99
C THR A 23 16.62 -10.94 -15.00
N CYS A 24 17.76 -11.26 -15.59
CA CYS A 24 18.24 -12.62 -15.69
C CYS A 24 18.69 -13.12 -14.30
N SER A 25 18.18 -14.27 -13.86
CA SER A 25 18.55 -14.85 -12.56
C SER A 25 20.03 -15.23 -12.44
N TYR A 26 20.71 -15.49 -13.57
CA TYR A 26 22.12 -15.89 -13.60
C TYR A 26 23.10 -14.73 -13.50
N CYS A 27 22.90 -13.68 -14.31
CA CYS A 27 23.87 -12.59 -14.43
C CYS A 27 23.31 -11.21 -14.04
N GLY A 28 22.02 -11.10 -13.71
CA GLY A 28 21.35 -9.85 -13.36
C GLY A 28 21.17 -8.86 -14.51
N CYS A 29 21.50 -9.25 -15.75
CA CYS A 29 21.30 -8.39 -16.92
C CYS A 29 19.79 -8.31 -17.28
N ALA A 30 19.40 -7.25 -17.98
CA ALA A 30 18.03 -7.12 -18.46
C ALA A 30 17.66 -8.26 -19.42
N VAL A 31 16.43 -8.75 -19.30
CA VAL A 31 15.82 -9.67 -20.25
C VAL A 31 15.07 -8.84 -21.30
N VAL A 32 15.36 -9.09 -22.57
CA VAL A 32 14.81 -8.36 -23.71
C VAL A 32 14.05 -9.31 -24.64
N ALA A 33 13.10 -8.75 -25.38
CA ALA A 33 12.29 -9.49 -26.33
C ALA A 33 12.78 -9.29 -27.76
N GLU A 34 12.59 -10.33 -28.59
CA GLU A 34 12.85 -10.34 -30.02
C GLU A 34 11.70 -11.06 -30.74
N ILE A 35 11.30 -10.57 -31.91
CA ILE A 35 10.31 -11.22 -32.76
C ILE A 35 11.01 -12.17 -33.73
N LYS A 36 10.65 -13.46 -33.68
CA LYS A 36 11.11 -14.47 -34.62
C LYS A 36 9.98 -14.87 -35.58
N LYS A 37 10.33 -15.00 -36.86
CA LYS A 37 9.41 -15.38 -37.95
C LYS A 37 8.18 -14.45 -38.05
N GLY A 38 8.35 -13.17 -37.72
CA GLY A 38 7.30 -12.14 -37.80
C GLY A 38 6.08 -12.33 -36.87
N LYS A 39 6.08 -13.37 -36.01
CA LYS A 39 4.92 -13.72 -35.19
C LYS A 39 5.26 -14.13 -33.75
N TYR A 40 6.38 -14.80 -33.53
CA TYR A 40 6.69 -15.38 -32.22
C TYR A 40 7.59 -14.47 -31.41
N VAL A 41 7.15 -14.06 -30.23
CA VAL A 41 7.95 -13.24 -29.31
C VAL A 41 8.75 -14.13 -28.38
N TYR A 42 10.06 -13.91 -28.34
CA TYR A 42 10.97 -14.64 -27.46
C TYR A 42 11.73 -13.68 -26.56
N TYR A 43 11.83 -14.02 -25.27
CA TYR A 43 12.61 -13.31 -24.27
C TYR A 43 13.95 -14.02 -24.04
N HIS A 44 15.01 -13.24 -23.93
CA HIS A 44 16.35 -13.73 -23.64
C HIS A 44 17.18 -12.72 -22.86
N CYS A 45 18.22 -13.21 -22.19
CA CYS A 45 19.17 -12.35 -21.51
C CYS A 45 20.02 -11.59 -22.53
N THR A 46 20.22 -10.28 -22.30
CA THR A 46 21.12 -9.44 -23.12
C THR A 46 22.58 -9.90 -23.14
N GLY A 47 23.02 -10.66 -22.13
CA GLY A 47 24.41 -11.18 -22.08
C GLY A 47 25.48 -10.10 -21.91
N ASN A 48 25.12 -8.89 -21.45
CA ASN A 48 26.05 -7.76 -21.38
C ASN A 48 27.22 -7.97 -20.39
N ARG A 49 27.10 -8.94 -19.48
CA ARG A 49 28.15 -9.36 -18.53
C ARG A 49 28.89 -10.62 -18.96
N GLY A 50 28.82 -10.99 -20.24
CA GLY A 50 29.49 -12.17 -20.81
C GLY A 50 28.55 -13.33 -21.11
N LYS A 51 29.12 -14.53 -21.36
CA LYS A 51 28.37 -15.73 -21.73
C LYS A 51 27.40 -16.14 -20.63
N CYS A 52 26.11 -15.85 -20.83
CA CYS A 52 25.03 -16.23 -19.93
C CYS A 52 24.45 -17.59 -20.35
N PRO A 53 24.23 -18.54 -19.42
CA PRO A 53 23.60 -19.83 -19.74
C PRO A 53 22.07 -19.73 -19.95
N GLY A 54 21.49 -18.54 -19.84
CA GLY A 54 20.06 -18.32 -19.97
C GLY A 54 19.53 -18.72 -21.35
N LYS A 55 18.54 -19.61 -21.38
CA LYS A 55 17.85 -20.03 -22.60
C LYS A 55 16.79 -19.02 -23.02
N TYR A 56 16.50 -18.99 -24.31
CA TYR A 56 15.36 -18.25 -24.85
C TYR A 56 14.05 -18.86 -24.33
N ALA A 57 13.13 -18.01 -23.91
CA ALA A 57 11.79 -18.41 -23.51
C ALA A 57 10.75 -17.74 -24.40
N ARG A 58 9.64 -18.43 -24.63
CA ARG A 58 8.50 -17.87 -25.34
C ARG A 58 7.71 -16.93 -24.42
N GLU A 59 7.10 -15.89 -24.97
CA GLU A 59 6.27 -14.95 -24.21
C GLU A 59 5.14 -15.67 -23.46
N GLU A 60 4.49 -16.66 -24.10
CA GLU A 60 3.35 -17.37 -23.50
C GLU A 60 3.75 -18.15 -22.24
N LEU A 61 4.99 -18.65 -22.17
CA LEU A 61 5.50 -19.35 -21.00
C LEU A 61 5.66 -18.41 -19.80
N ILE A 62 6.10 -17.18 -20.05
CA ILE A 62 6.29 -16.16 -19.02
C ILE A 62 4.91 -15.63 -18.57
N ASP A 63 4.00 -15.41 -19.52
CA ASP A 63 2.62 -15.00 -19.27
C ASP A 63 1.87 -15.97 -18.36
N GLN A 64 2.00 -17.27 -18.63
CA GLN A 64 1.41 -18.32 -17.79
C GLN A 64 1.96 -18.31 -16.36
N GLN A 65 3.27 -18.13 -16.20
CA GLN A 65 3.88 -18.09 -14.87
C GLN A 65 3.48 -16.85 -14.07
N PHE A 66 3.35 -15.68 -14.72
CA PHE A 66 2.78 -14.51 -14.06
C PHE A 66 1.33 -14.73 -13.64
N ALA A 67 0.50 -15.29 -14.53
CA ALA A 67 -0.90 -15.61 -14.22
C ALA A 67 -1.02 -16.56 -13.01
N GLN A 68 -0.16 -17.59 -12.94
CA GLN A 68 -0.09 -18.51 -11.82
C GLN A 68 0.35 -17.79 -10.53
N SER A 69 1.37 -16.93 -10.62
CA SER A 69 1.87 -16.19 -9.46
C SER A 69 0.82 -15.22 -8.89
N LEU A 70 0.00 -14.58 -9.73
CA LEU A 70 -1.12 -13.75 -9.27
C LEU A 70 -2.18 -14.54 -8.49
N GLY A 71 -2.25 -15.85 -8.67
CA GLY A 71 -3.09 -16.71 -7.83
C GLY A 71 -2.64 -16.76 -6.36
N GLN A 72 -1.38 -16.46 -6.07
CA GLN A 72 -0.84 -16.50 -4.71
C GLN A 72 -1.37 -15.36 -3.83
N ILE A 73 -1.74 -14.22 -4.42
CA ILE A 73 -2.33 -13.08 -3.71
C ILE A 73 -3.86 -13.13 -3.66
N ARG A 74 -4.48 -14.12 -4.31
CA ARG A 74 -5.95 -14.24 -4.35
C ARG A 74 -6.47 -14.63 -2.97
N ILE A 75 -7.28 -13.74 -2.41
CA ILE A 75 -7.96 -13.95 -1.12
C ILE A 75 -9.30 -14.65 -1.36
N ASP A 76 -9.61 -15.66 -0.56
CA ASP A 76 -10.92 -16.34 -0.57
C ASP A 76 -12.04 -15.38 -0.16
N ASP A 77 -13.23 -15.52 -0.76
CA ASP A 77 -14.35 -14.58 -0.56
C ASP A 77 -14.81 -14.49 0.91
N ASP A 78 -14.75 -15.60 1.64
CA ASP A 78 -15.11 -15.64 3.07
C ASP A 78 -14.11 -14.86 3.92
N VAL A 79 -12.81 -14.97 3.60
CA VAL A 79 -11.74 -14.19 4.25
C VAL A 79 -11.90 -12.71 3.91
N MET A 80 -12.18 -12.37 2.66
CA MET A 80 -12.41 -10.98 2.24
C MET A 80 -13.57 -10.35 3.02
N LYS A 81 -14.72 -11.04 3.11
CA LYS A 81 -15.88 -10.56 3.88
C LYS A 81 -15.52 -10.33 5.35
N TRP A 82 -14.73 -11.23 5.94
CA TRP A 82 -14.25 -11.09 7.30
C TRP A 82 -13.34 -9.86 7.46
N ILE A 83 -12.33 -9.70 6.60
CA ILE A 83 -11.41 -8.53 6.63
C ILE A 83 -12.20 -7.23 6.52
N VAL A 84 -13.12 -7.12 5.55
CA VAL A 84 -13.96 -5.93 5.36
C VAL A 84 -14.80 -5.64 6.60
N THR A 85 -15.32 -6.67 7.26
CA THR A 85 -16.10 -6.52 8.50
C THR A 85 -15.24 -5.98 9.64
N VAL A 86 -14.06 -6.56 9.86
CA VAL A 86 -13.10 -6.14 10.89
C VAL A 86 -12.64 -4.70 10.64
N MET A 87 -12.30 -4.34 9.40
CA MET A 87 -11.92 -2.99 9.02
C MET A 87 -13.03 -1.97 9.34
N LYS A 88 -14.28 -2.28 8.98
CA LYS A 88 -15.43 -1.41 9.29
C LYS A 88 -15.64 -1.23 10.80
N GLN A 89 -15.50 -2.30 11.57
CA GLN A 89 -15.63 -2.25 13.04
C GLN A 89 -14.53 -1.40 13.67
N SER A 90 -13.26 -1.64 13.33
CA SER A 90 -12.12 -0.85 13.82
C SER A 90 -12.25 0.63 13.45
N THR A 91 -12.73 0.93 12.24
CA THR A 91 -13.00 2.31 11.82
C THR A 91 -14.10 2.96 12.66
N ALA A 92 -15.19 2.26 12.90
CA ALA A 92 -16.30 2.77 13.68
C ALA A 92 -15.87 3.03 15.14
N GLU A 93 -15.05 2.15 15.71
CA GLU A 93 -14.51 2.30 17.05
C GLU A 93 -13.52 3.47 17.14
N GLY A 94 -12.54 3.54 16.23
CA GLY A 94 -11.60 4.66 16.15
C GLY A 94 -12.31 6.00 15.94
N ARG A 95 -13.36 6.04 15.10
CA ARG A 95 -14.20 7.22 14.92
C ARG A 95 -14.90 7.62 16.22
N LYS A 96 -15.52 6.66 16.92
CA LYS A 96 -16.17 6.92 18.22
C LYS A 96 -15.18 7.45 19.26
N GLN A 97 -13.97 6.89 19.32
CA GLN A 97 -12.93 7.33 20.22
C GLN A 97 -12.51 8.78 19.91
N LYS A 98 -12.27 9.11 18.63
CA LYS A 98 -11.95 10.47 18.18
C LYS A 98 -13.07 11.46 18.48
N GLU A 99 -14.32 11.09 18.17
CA GLU A 99 -15.49 11.91 18.49
C GLU A 99 -15.63 12.14 20.01
N GLY A 100 -15.32 11.12 20.83
CA GLY A 100 -15.28 11.23 22.28
C GLY A 100 -14.20 12.21 22.77
N GLN A 101 -12.97 12.08 22.28
CA GLN A 101 -11.86 12.96 22.61
C GLN A 101 -12.14 14.42 22.20
N LEU A 102 -12.63 14.65 20.99
CA LEU A 102 -13.01 15.98 20.51
C LEU A 102 -14.13 16.59 21.37
N LYS A 103 -15.12 15.80 21.80
CA LYS A 103 -16.17 16.28 22.72
C LYS A 103 -15.59 16.73 24.06
N VAL A 104 -14.66 15.96 24.64
CA VAL A 104 -13.99 16.32 25.90
C VAL A 104 -13.17 17.60 25.72
N LEU A 105 -12.32 17.67 24.70
CA LEU A 105 -11.50 18.86 24.41
C LEU A 105 -12.35 20.10 24.16
N THR A 106 -13.47 19.97 23.43
CA THR A 106 -14.40 21.08 23.18
C THR A 106 -15.04 21.58 24.47
N LYS A 107 -15.46 20.69 25.36
CA LYS A 107 -15.99 21.07 26.69
C LYS A 107 -14.94 21.78 27.54
N THR A 108 -13.71 21.25 27.58
CA THR A 108 -12.62 21.86 28.33
C THR A 108 -12.27 23.24 27.78
N LYS A 109 -12.22 23.39 26.46
CA LYS A 109 -12.01 24.68 25.79
C LYS A 109 -13.06 25.70 26.24
N GLN A 110 -14.34 25.34 26.14
CA GLN A 110 -15.45 26.22 26.51
C GLN A 110 -15.37 26.63 27.98
N LEU A 111 -15.08 25.70 28.89
CA LEU A 111 -14.89 26.01 30.31
C LEU A 111 -13.77 27.04 30.56
N GLN A 112 -12.66 26.97 29.82
CA GLN A 112 -11.56 27.92 29.96
C GLN A 112 -11.88 29.28 29.34
N GLU A 113 -12.63 29.31 28.23
CA GLU A 113 -13.17 30.54 27.63
C GLU A 113 -14.13 31.25 28.61
N ASP A 114 -15.06 30.51 29.23
CA ASP A 114 -16.00 31.04 30.23
C ASP A 114 -15.27 31.60 31.48
N ARG A 115 -14.17 30.94 31.90
CA ARG A 115 -13.34 31.41 33.03
C ARG A 115 -12.60 32.70 32.70
N LEU A 116 -12.06 32.81 31.49
CA LEU A 116 -11.41 34.04 31.01
C LEU A 116 -12.40 35.20 30.94
N GLU A 117 -13.63 34.94 30.47
CA GLU A 117 -14.69 35.95 30.44
C GLU A 117 -15.07 36.42 31.85
N LYS A 118 -15.29 35.50 32.80
CA LYS A 118 -15.58 35.84 34.20
C LYS A 118 -14.45 36.63 34.86
N MET A 119 -13.20 36.19 34.69
CA MET A 119 -12.04 36.92 35.20
C MET A 119 -11.95 38.35 34.66
N TYR A 120 -12.34 38.56 33.39
CA TYR A 120 -12.36 39.88 32.81
C TYR A 120 -13.38 40.79 33.50
N LEU A 121 -14.57 40.28 33.79
CA LEU A 121 -15.59 40.99 34.57
C LEU A 121 -15.11 41.29 36.00
N ASP A 122 -14.57 40.29 36.71
CA ASP A 122 -14.07 40.45 38.08
C ASP A 122 -12.94 41.50 38.18
N LYS A 123 -12.12 41.63 37.14
CA LYS A 123 -11.08 42.66 37.01
C LYS A 123 -11.68 44.05 36.79
N LEU A 124 -12.79 44.17 36.05
CA LEU A 124 -13.50 45.45 35.87
C LEU A 124 -14.15 45.91 37.18
N ASP A 125 -14.65 44.97 37.97
CA ASP A 125 -15.27 45.23 39.28
C ASP A 125 -14.23 45.47 40.40
N GLY A 126 -12.94 45.34 40.10
CA GLY A 126 -11.85 45.56 41.06
C GLY A 126 -11.63 44.42 42.07
N THR A 127 -12.23 43.26 41.84
CA THR A 127 -12.11 42.08 42.70
C THR A 127 -10.73 41.41 42.59
N ILE A 128 -10.07 41.58 41.44
CA ILE A 128 -8.76 40.98 41.12
C ILE A 128 -7.75 42.08 40.81
N SER A 129 -6.53 41.97 41.35
CA SER A 129 -5.45 42.89 41.01
C SER A 129 -4.94 42.71 39.56
N GLU A 130 -4.28 43.72 39.01
CA GLU A 130 -3.74 43.65 37.64
C GLU A 130 -2.71 42.53 37.46
N ASP A 131 -1.85 42.30 38.46
CA ASP A 131 -0.83 41.26 38.42
C ASP A 131 -1.42 39.85 38.49
N GLU A 132 -2.45 39.65 39.31
CA GLU A 132 -3.18 38.38 39.39
C GLU A 132 -3.90 38.08 38.07
N TYR A 133 -4.56 39.08 37.48
CA TYR A 133 -5.22 38.95 36.19
C TYR A 133 -4.22 38.59 35.09
N LYS A 134 -3.08 39.29 34.99
CA LYS A 134 -2.04 38.98 33.99
C LYS A 134 -1.53 37.55 34.13
N ARG A 135 -1.20 37.13 35.35
CA ARG A 135 -0.69 35.77 35.62
C ARG A 135 -1.68 34.68 35.24
N LEU A 136 -2.94 34.80 35.69
CA LEU A 136 -3.97 33.79 35.44
C LEU A 136 -4.45 33.78 33.98
N SER A 137 -4.59 34.94 33.36
CA SER A 137 -5.03 35.04 31.95
C SER A 137 -3.98 34.47 30.99
N ASN A 138 -2.68 34.66 31.27
CA ASN A 138 -1.62 34.02 30.51
C ASN A 138 -1.69 32.49 30.62
N LYS A 139 -1.85 31.96 31.84
CA LYS A 139 -2.00 30.51 32.06
C LYS A 139 -3.18 29.93 31.28
N PHE A 140 -4.37 30.54 31.34
CA PHE A 140 -5.53 30.02 30.60
C PHE A 140 -5.39 30.15 29.08
N ARG A 141 -4.71 31.19 28.58
CA ARG A 141 -4.40 31.32 27.15
C ARG A 141 -3.40 30.27 26.67
N GLU A 142 -2.42 29.90 27.48
CA GLU A 142 -1.51 28.79 27.21
C GLU A 142 -2.27 27.46 27.15
N GLU A 143 -3.12 27.18 28.15
CA GLU A 143 -3.98 25.99 28.16
C GLU A 143 -4.91 25.93 26.94
N LEU A 144 -5.50 27.06 26.53
CA LEU A 144 -6.32 27.14 25.32
C LEU A 144 -5.52 26.89 24.04
N THR A 145 -4.25 27.29 24.01
CA THR A 145 -3.36 27.04 22.87
C THR A 145 -3.04 25.55 22.76
N ASP A 146 -2.73 24.89 23.87
CA ASP A 146 -2.53 23.43 23.94
C ASP A 146 -3.79 22.67 23.49
N ILE A 147 -4.96 23.03 24.03
CA ILE A 147 -6.23 22.40 23.67
C ILE A 147 -6.51 22.55 22.17
N LYS A 148 -6.28 23.74 21.59
CA LYS A 148 -6.46 23.97 20.15
C LYS A 148 -5.49 23.12 19.31
N PHE A 149 -4.23 22.99 19.74
CA PHE A 149 -3.26 22.15 19.07
C PHE A 149 -3.69 20.67 19.07
N ARG A 150 -4.09 20.13 20.23
CA ARG A 150 -4.59 18.76 20.37
C ARG A 150 -5.85 18.49 19.57
N MET A 151 -6.75 19.48 19.48
CA MET A 151 -7.94 19.39 18.62
C MET A 151 -7.56 19.30 17.13
N GLU A 152 -6.53 20.04 16.71
CA GLU A 152 -6.06 20.01 15.34
C GLU A 152 -5.35 18.69 15.00
N GLU A 153 -4.54 18.14 15.92
CA GLU A 153 -3.96 16.79 15.77
C GLU A 153 -5.04 15.72 15.59
N CYS A 154 -6.09 15.74 16.42
CA CYS A 154 -7.22 14.81 16.31
C CYS A 154 -7.94 14.91 14.94
N ARG A 155 -7.92 16.08 14.30
CA ARG A 155 -8.51 16.33 12.97
C ARG A 155 -7.58 15.95 11.83
N GLN A 156 -6.27 16.19 12.00
CA GLN A 156 -5.25 15.99 10.97
C GLN A 156 -4.76 14.55 10.84
N GLU A 157 -5.05 13.67 11.81
CA GLU A 157 -4.96 12.23 11.59
C GLU A 157 -5.95 11.79 10.49
N LYS A 158 -5.56 12.05 9.25
CA LYS A 158 -6.05 11.37 8.06
C LYS A 158 -5.72 9.91 8.29
N GLY A 159 -6.70 9.14 8.77
CA GLY A 159 -6.61 7.70 8.70
C GLY A 159 -6.20 7.37 7.28
N GLU A 160 -5.12 6.61 7.10
CA GLU A 160 -4.78 6.05 5.79
C GLU A 160 -6.07 5.52 5.19
N SER A 161 -6.43 6.07 4.03
CA SER A 161 -7.81 6.00 3.55
C SER A 161 -8.20 4.53 3.46
N ILE A 162 -9.13 4.10 4.30
CA ILE A 162 -9.71 2.75 4.29
C ILE A 162 -10.20 2.40 2.89
N ASP A 163 -10.58 3.41 2.10
CA ASP A 163 -10.91 3.28 0.68
C ASP A 163 -9.71 2.77 -0.14
N SER A 164 -8.50 3.30 0.10
CA SER A 164 -7.27 2.81 -0.53
C SER A 164 -6.96 1.37 -0.14
N ALA A 165 -7.11 1.02 1.15
CA ALA A 165 -6.92 -0.34 1.62
C ALA A 165 -7.97 -1.32 1.04
N ALA A 166 -9.23 -0.90 0.97
CA ALA A 166 -10.31 -1.68 0.35
C ALA A 166 -10.07 -1.91 -1.14
N ARG A 167 -9.64 -0.88 -1.88
CA ARG A 167 -9.27 -1.01 -3.31
C ARG A 167 -8.07 -1.94 -3.52
N LEU A 168 -7.07 -1.89 -2.65
CA LEU A 168 -5.92 -2.79 -2.69
C LEU A 168 -6.34 -4.25 -2.50
N LEU A 169 -7.19 -4.52 -1.52
CA LEU A 169 -7.72 -5.86 -1.26
C LEU A 169 -8.59 -6.36 -2.42
N GLU A 170 -9.46 -5.49 -2.95
CA GLU A 170 -10.28 -5.82 -4.12
C GLU A 170 -9.42 -6.17 -5.33
N LEU A 171 -8.34 -5.41 -5.55
CA LEU A 171 -7.38 -5.72 -6.60
C LEU A 171 -6.73 -7.08 -6.37
N ALA A 172 -6.25 -7.36 -5.16
CA ALA A 172 -5.63 -8.67 -4.85
C ALA A 172 -6.59 -9.84 -5.10
N GLN A 173 -7.86 -9.69 -4.76
CA GLN A 173 -8.90 -10.70 -5.01
C GLN A 173 -9.14 -10.94 -6.51
N LYS A 174 -9.14 -9.86 -7.32
CA LYS A 174 -9.49 -9.91 -8.75
C LYS A 174 -8.30 -10.00 -9.70
N ALA A 175 -7.07 -9.75 -9.25
CA ALA A 175 -5.89 -9.56 -10.10
C ALA A 175 -5.66 -10.72 -11.08
N SER A 176 -5.76 -11.96 -10.62
CA SER A 176 -5.60 -13.14 -11.48
C SER A 176 -6.66 -13.19 -12.60
N SER A 177 -7.93 -12.91 -12.27
CA SER A 177 -9.02 -12.88 -13.25
C SER A 177 -8.92 -11.71 -14.23
N LEU A 178 -8.53 -10.52 -13.75
CA LEU A 178 -8.32 -9.34 -14.57
C LEU A 178 -7.19 -9.57 -15.57
N TYR A 179 -6.07 -10.13 -15.10
CA TYR A 179 -4.92 -10.41 -15.94
C TYR A 179 -5.27 -11.30 -17.15
N LEU A 180 -6.04 -12.37 -16.95
CA LEU A 180 -6.39 -13.29 -18.02
C LEU A 180 -7.28 -12.67 -19.12
N GLY A 181 -8.11 -11.68 -18.79
CA GLY A 181 -9.03 -11.02 -19.72
C GLY A 181 -8.49 -9.73 -20.35
N GLN A 182 -7.35 -9.24 -19.90
CA GLN A 182 -6.82 -7.93 -20.28
C GLN A 182 -5.94 -7.95 -21.55
N VAL A 183 -5.95 -6.83 -22.27
CA VAL A 183 -5.04 -6.57 -23.38
C VAL A 183 -3.59 -6.37 -22.87
N PRO A 184 -2.55 -6.54 -23.72
CA PRO A 184 -1.16 -6.50 -23.27
C PRO A 184 -0.74 -5.22 -22.51
N GLY A 185 -1.26 -4.05 -22.89
CA GLY A 185 -0.99 -2.79 -22.19
C GLY A 185 -1.49 -2.80 -20.74
N GLU A 186 -2.75 -3.19 -20.54
CA GLU A 186 -3.38 -3.30 -19.22
C GLU A 186 -2.71 -4.38 -18.34
N LYS A 187 -2.38 -5.54 -18.94
CA LYS A 187 -1.59 -6.58 -18.26
C LYS A 187 -0.27 -6.01 -17.72
N ARG A 188 0.43 -5.23 -18.55
CA ARG A 188 1.71 -4.62 -18.18
C ARG A 188 1.55 -3.62 -17.03
N GLU A 189 0.50 -2.79 -17.05
CA GLU A 189 0.22 -1.87 -15.94
C GLU A 189 -0.05 -2.62 -14.63
N LEU A 190 -0.90 -3.65 -14.69
CA LEU A 190 -1.18 -4.50 -13.53
C LEU A 190 0.09 -5.14 -12.97
N LEU A 191 0.93 -5.73 -13.83
CA LEU A 191 2.17 -6.36 -13.38
C LEU A 191 3.17 -5.34 -12.80
N ASN A 192 3.28 -4.15 -13.39
CA ASN A 192 4.14 -3.09 -12.85
C ASN A 192 3.63 -2.56 -11.50
N TYR A 193 2.32 -2.61 -11.26
CA TYR A 193 1.75 -2.22 -9.98
C TYR A 193 1.99 -3.28 -8.90
N VAL A 194 1.89 -4.56 -9.25
CA VAL A 194 1.95 -5.69 -8.30
C VAL A 194 3.38 -6.19 -8.05
N TYR A 195 4.26 -6.12 -9.04
CA TYR A 195 5.59 -6.72 -8.99
C TYR A 195 6.72 -5.69 -9.12
N SER A 196 7.89 -6.05 -8.60
CA SER A 196 9.13 -5.29 -8.79
C SER A 196 10.31 -6.24 -8.90
N ASN A 197 11.31 -5.91 -9.71
CA ASN A 197 12.59 -6.63 -9.75
C ASN A 197 12.43 -8.17 -9.90
N SER A 198 11.45 -8.62 -10.69
CA SER A 198 11.25 -10.06 -10.90
C SER A 198 12.38 -10.64 -11.75
N THR A 199 12.77 -11.87 -11.47
CA THR A 199 13.89 -12.51 -12.17
C THR A 199 13.41 -13.70 -12.99
N PHE A 200 14.07 -13.93 -14.13
CA PHE A 200 13.74 -15.04 -15.03
C PHE A 200 15.02 -15.75 -15.47
N GLY A 201 15.01 -17.09 -15.44
CA GLY A 201 16.09 -17.89 -15.98
C GLY A 201 15.75 -19.36 -16.07
N SER A 202 16.33 -20.05 -17.06
CA SER A 202 16.09 -21.48 -17.32
C SER A 202 14.63 -21.89 -17.49
N GLY A 203 13.78 -20.96 -17.94
CA GLY A 203 12.35 -21.22 -18.14
C GLY A 203 11.51 -20.93 -16.90
N GLU A 204 12.11 -20.53 -15.78
CA GLU A 204 11.42 -20.27 -14.53
C GLU A 204 11.42 -18.78 -14.17
N LEU A 205 10.25 -18.30 -13.74
CA LEU A 205 10.01 -16.96 -13.23
C LEU A 205 10.04 -16.99 -11.71
N LYS A 206 10.92 -16.18 -11.12
CA LYS A 206 10.83 -15.81 -9.71
C LYS A 206 10.18 -14.44 -9.60
N ALA A 207 8.87 -14.46 -9.37
CA ALA A 207 8.06 -13.26 -9.21
C ALA A 207 8.31 -12.64 -7.83
N ASN A 208 8.55 -11.34 -7.81
CA ASN A 208 8.82 -10.58 -6.59
C ASN A 208 7.73 -9.51 -6.41
N PHE A 209 6.84 -9.73 -5.44
CA PHE A 209 5.73 -8.82 -5.14
C PHE A 209 6.23 -7.51 -4.53
N ARG A 210 5.55 -6.41 -4.85
CA ARG A 210 5.72 -5.13 -4.14
C ARG A 210 4.94 -5.15 -2.84
N LYS A 211 5.32 -4.30 -1.89
CA LYS A 211 4.48 -4.00 -0.72
C LYS A 211 3.19 -3.28 -1.16
N PRO A 212 2.02 -3.65 -0.63
CA PRO A 212 1.77 -4.66 0.42
C PRO A 212 1.42 -6.08 -0.11
N PHE A 213 1.54 -6.35 -1.41
CA PHE A 213 1.17 -7.64 -2.02
C PHE A 213 2.05 -8.81 -1.56
N ASP A 214 3.29 -8.54 -1.15
CA ASP A 214 4.19 -9.51 -0.52
C ASP A 214 3.58 -10.11 0.75
N MET A 215 3.10 -9.26 1.66
CA MET A 215 2.46 -9.68 2.90
C MET A 215 1.18 -10.49 2.64
N LEU A 216 0.41 -10.11 1.61
CA LEU A 216 -0.78 -10.85 1.19
C LEU A 216 -0.42 -12.24 0.66
N ALA A 217 0.63 -12.35 -0.16
CA ALA A 217 1.10 -13.64 -0.69
C ALA A 217 1.59 -14.56 0.43
N GLU A 218 2.36 -14.03 1.39
CA GLU A 218 2.84 -14.78 2.55
C GLU A 218 1.68 -15.27 3.43
N SER A 219 0.76 -14.37 3.79
CA SER A 219 -0.41 -14.68 4.63
C SER A 219 -1.31 -15.71 3.97
N ASN A 220 -1.54 -15.60 2.66
CA ASN A 220 -2.36 -16.56 1.92
C ASN A 220 -1.68 -17.93 1.83
N CYS A 221 -0.37 -17.98 1.63
CA CYS A 221 0.39 -19.23 1.63
C CYS A 221 0.25 -19.96 2.99
N GLU A 222 0.40 -19.23 4.10
CA GLU A 222 0.17 -19.77 5.45
C GLU A 222 -1.28 -20.24 5.64
N TYR A 223 -2.26 -19.46 5.17
CA TYR A 223 -3.68 -19.78 5.24
C TYR A 223 -4.00 -21.08 4.49
N GLN A 224 -3.58 -21.21 3.23
CA GLN A 224 -3.85 -22.41 2.43
C GLN A 224 -3.17 -23.64 3.04
N ARG A 225 -1.95 -23.50 3.56
CA ARG A 225 -1.24 -24.60 4.24
C ARG A 225 -1.97 -25.07 5.50
N LYS A 226 -2.45 -24.15 6.34
CA LYS A 226 -3.23 -24.50 7.54
C LYS A 226 -4.60 -25.07 7.21
N LYS A 227 -5.30 -24.50 6.21
CA LYS A 227 -6.60 -24.99 5.71
C LYS A 227 -6.51 -26.44 5.21
N ALA A 228 -5.39 -26.82 4.58
CA ALA A 228 -5.15 -28.19 4.14
C ALA A 228 -4.89 -29.17 5.30
N THR A 229 -4.54 -28.68 6.49
CA THR A 229 -4.10 -29.50 7.63
C THR A 229 -5.11 -29.52 8.79
N SER A 230 -6.01 -28.54 8.92
CA SER A 230 -6.94 -28.41 10.07
C SER A 230 -8.37 -28.92 9.79
N LEU A 231 -9.00 -29.52 10.81
CA LEU A 231 -10.41 -29.91 10.82
C LEU A 231 -11.34 -28.81 11.37
N ALA A 232 -10.80 -27.81 12.09
CA ALA A 232 -11.54 -26.71 12.71
C ALA A 232 -11.31 -25.39 11.95
N LYS A 233 -12.41 -24.69 11.62
CA LYS A 233 -12.40 -23.47 10.79
C LYS A 233 -12.07 -22.18 11.54
N ASN A 234 -12.23 -22.15 12.87
CA ASN A 234 -12.24 -20.89 13.63
C ASN A 234 -10.84 -20.24 13.77
N ASP A 235 -9.77 -21.02 13.82
CA ASP A 235 -8.40 -20.51 14.04
C ASP A 235 -7.69 -20.05 12.74
N LEU A 236 -8.35 -20.18 11.58
CA LEU A 236 -7.75 -19.87 10.28
C LEU A 236 -7.73 -18.37 9.96
N PHE A 237 -8.67 -17.60 10.53
CA PHE A 237 -8.76 -16.16 10.27
C PHE A 237 -7.74 -15.34 11.08
N ASP A 238 -7.17 -15.90 12.15
CA ASP A 238 -6.17 -15.21 12.98
C ASP A 238 -4.86 -14.95 12.24
N ILE A 239 -4.58 -15.68 11.15
CA ILE A 239 -3.44 -15.45 10.25
C ILE A 239 -3.52 -14.05 9.61
N TRP A 240 -4.74 -13.56 9.38
CA TRP A 240 -5.01 -12.29 8.73
C TRP A 240 -5.14 -11.12 9.71
N ARG A 241 -5.04 -11.37 11.02
CA ARG A 241 -4.96 -10.29 12.01
C ARG A 241 -3.59 -9.61 11.89
N PRO A 242 -3.53 -8.27 12.04
CA PRO A 242 -2.27 -7.60 12.27
C PRO A 242 -1.57 -8.30 13.45
N ARG A 243 -0.33 -8.76 13.26
CA ARG A 243 0.49 -9.17 14.40
C ARG A 243 0.68 -7.94 15.27
N ASP A 244 0.63 -8.10 16.60
CA ASP A 244 0.87 -7.00 17.52
C ASP A 244 2.11 -6.24 17.08
N ASP A 245 1.89 -4.99 16.68
CA ASP A 245 2.95 -4.13 16.16
C ASP A 245 3.97 -3.97 17.30
N SER A 246 5.24 -4.29 17.07
CA SER A 246 6.31 -4.11 18.08
C SER A 246 6.45 -2.65 18.55
N ASN A 247 5.74 -1.73 17.90
CA ASN A 247 5.55 -0.34 18.28
C ASN A 247 4.29 -0.17 19.15
N VAL A 248 4.19 -0.88 20.27
CA VAL A 248 3.29 -0.46 21.35
C VAL A 248 3.82 0.86 21.87
N ARG A 249 3.29 1.99 21.37
CA ARG A 249 3.55 3.28 22.01
C ARG A 249 3.03 3.16 23.44
N PRO A 250 3.86 3.46 24.46
CA PRO A 250 3.37 3.50 25.83
C PRO A 250 2.18 4.46 25.86
N LEU A 251 1.04 3.98 26.36
CA LEU A 251 -0.06 4.87 26.71
C LEU A 251 0.46 5.88 27.75
N PRO A 252 0.21 7.19 27.59
CA PRO A 252 0.57 8.19 28.59
C PRO A 252 -0.23 8.04 29.89
#